data_AF-A0A852Z3V3-F1
#
_entry.id   AF-A0A852Z3V3-F1
#
_cell.length_a   1.000
_cell.length_b   1.000
_cell.length_c   1.000
_cell.angle_alpha   90.00
_cell.angle_beta   90.00
_cell.angle_gamma   90.00
#
_symmetry.space_group_name_H-M   'P 1'
#
loop_
_entity.id
_entity.type
_entity.pdbx_description
1 polymer ?
#
loop_
_entity_poly.entity_id
_entity_poly.type
_entity_poly.pdbx_seq_one_letter_code
_entity_poly.pdbx_strand_id
1 'polypeptide(L)'
;MASSHRPWWGGIVVNGAIRDSAVIDGMEFGVRALGTNPRKSSKSGAGEADVTVEFGGVRFVPGEYLLSDHDGVVVSRTPVES
;
A
#
# COMPACT_ATOMS: atom_id res chain seq x y z
N MET A 1 14.78 17.74 18.62
CA MET A 1 15.31 16.38 18.43
C MET A 1 14.17 15.51 17.91
N ALA A 2 14.04 15.35 16.59
CA ALA A 2 13.08 14.42 16.03
C ALA A 2 13.69 13.01 16.09
N SER A 3 13.06 12.12 16.84
CA SER A 3 13.41 10.71 16.88
C SER A 3 13.07 10.09 15.52
N SER A 4 14.10 9.66 14.77
CA SER A 4 13.95 8.91 13.53
C SER A 4 13.36 7.52 13.80
N HIS A 5 12.04 7.44 14.01
CA HIS A 5 11.30 6.18 13.96
C HIS A 5 11.07 5.83 12.49
N ARG A 6 11.96 5.01 11.91
CA ARG A 6 11.67 4.40 10.61
C ARG A 6 10.51 3.42 10.82
N PRO A 7 9.35 3.60 10.19
CA PRO A 7 8.26 2.64 10.30
C PRO A 7 8.71 1.29 9.73
N TRP A 8 8.29 0.19 10.37
CA TRP A 8 8.52 -1.18 9.86
C TRP A 8 7.88 -1.41 8.48
N TRP A 9 6.94 -0.54 8.09
CA TRP A 9 6.25 -0.52 6.81
C TRP A 9 6.59 0.75 6.06
N GLY A 10 6.97 0.64 4.78
CA GLY A 10 7.24 1.79 3.92
C GLY A 10 5.98 2.46 3.35
N GLY A 11 4.84 1.78 3.38
CA GLY A 11 3.56 2.24 2.83
C GLY A 11 2.60 1.09 2.55
N ILE A 12 1.46 1.38 1.94
CA ILE A 12 0.47 0.39 1.48
C ILE A 12 -0.17 0.78 0.14
N VAL A 13 -0.40 -0.22 -0.71
CA VAL A 13 -1.25 -0.10 -1.90
C VAL A 13 -2.50 -0.95 -1.69
N VAL A 14 -3.67 -0.33 -1.87
CA VAL A 14 -4.98 -0.95 -1.73
C VAL A 14 -5.67 -0.94 -3.09
N ASN A 15 -5.83 -2.11 -3.71
CA ASN A 15 -6.69 -2.26 -4.89
C ASN A 15 -8.17 -2.23 -4.46
N GLY A 16 -8.63 -1.07 -4.00
CA GLY A 16 -9.93 -0.87 -3.40
C GLY A 16 -10.06 0.51 -2.75
N ALA A 17 -11.12 0.70 -1.96
CA ALA A 17 -11.37 1.96 -1.26
C ALA A 17 -10.80 1.94 0.16
N ILE A 18 -10.32 3.10 0.61
CA ILE A 18 -9.91 3.36 2.00
C ILE A 18 -10.93 4.25 2.73
N ARG A 19 -10.76 4.43 4.04
CA ARG A 19 -11.53 5.38 4.86
C ARG A 19 -10.57 6.30 5.60
N ASP A 20 -11.11 7.40 6.12
CA ASP A 20 -10.39 8.36 6.97
C ASP A 20 -9.24 9.05 6.21
N SER A 21 -9.46 9.31 4.91
CA SER A 21 -8.45 9.85 3.98
C SER A 21 -7.85 11.17 4.45
N ALA A 22 -8.64 12.07 5.04
CA ALA A 22 -8.14 13.34 5.56
C ALA A 22 -7.14 13.15 6.72
N VAL A 23 -7.31 12.09 7.52
CA VAL A 23 -6.36 11.76 8.60
C VAL A 23 -5.10 11.12 8.00
N ILE A 24 -5.28 10.20 7.05
CA ILE A 24 -4.18 9.51 6.33
C ILE A 24 -3.28 10.52 5.60
N ASP A 25 -3.86 11.53 4.95
CA ASP A 25 -3.13 12.56 4.20
C ASP A 25 -2.17 13.39 5.08
N GLY A 26 -2.45 13.47 6.38
CA GLY A 26 -1.59 14.11 7.36
C GLY A 26 -0.50 13.22 7.96
N MET A 27 -0.42 11.94 7.57
CA MET A 27 0.56 10.98 8.11
C MET A 27 1.83 10.93 7.26
N GLU A 28 2.98 10.67 7.92
CA GLU A 28 4.23 10.30 7.25
C GLU A 28 4.20 8.81 6.84
N PHE A 29 3.16 8.40 6.10
CA PHE A 29 2.94 7.02 5.65
C PHE A 29 2.29 7.00 4.26
N GLY A 30 2.94 6.36 3.29
CA GLY A 30 2.45 6.29 1.93
C GLY A 30 1.22 5.40 1.78
N VAL A 31 0.13 5.93 1.23
CA VAL A 31 -1.10 5.16 0.92
C VAL A 31 -1.56 5.45 -0.50
N ARG A 32 -1.75 4.39 -1.30
CA ARG A 32 -2.38 4.48 -2.62
C ARG A 32 -3.63 3.59 -2.66
N ALA A 33 -4.73 4.16 -3.13
CA ALA A 33 -6.03 3.51 -3.19
C ALA A 33 -6.83 3.97 -4.42
N LEU A 34 -7.86 3.22 -4.81
CA LEU A 34 -8.73 3.59 -5.94
C LEU A 34 -9.74 4.69 -5.58
N GLY A 35 -9.94 4.97 -4.30
CA GLY A 35 -10.85 5.99 -3.83
C GLY A 35 -11.14 5.86 -2.34
N THR A 36 -12.20 6.53 -1.89
CA THR A 36 -12.65 6.53 -0.50
C THR A 36 -14.04 5.94 -0.34
N ASN A 37 -14.31 5.27 0.78
CA ASN A 37 -15.64 4.78 1.15
C ASN A 37 -15.84 4.89 2.67
N PRO A 38 -16.88 5.60 3.16
CA PRO A 38 -17.13 5.74 4.59
C PRO A 38 -17.58 4.42 5.27
N ARG A 39 -18.11 3.47 4.50
CA ARG A 39 -18.58 2.19 5.01
C ARG A 39 -17.39 1.28 5.34
N LYS A 40 -17.38 0.77 6.58
CA LYS A 40 -16.38 -0.22 7.01
C LYS A 40 -16.56 -1.55 6.28
N SER A 41 -15.45 -2.23 5.97
CA SER A 41 -15.46 -3.61 5.47
C SER A 41 -16.04 -4.60 6.49
N SER A 42 -16.47 -5.76 6.01
CA SER A 42 -16.82 -6.88 6.89
C SER A 42 -15.57 -7.41 7.59
N LYS A 43 -15.74 -7.95 8.80
CA LYS A 43 -14.67 -8.60 9.57
C LYS A 43 -14.78 -10.12 9.52
N SER A 44 -15.08 -10.69 8.35
CA SER A 44 -15.30 -12.13 8.20
C SER A 44 -14.02 -12.97 8.30
N GLY A 45 -12.83 -12.34 8.28
CA GLY A 45 -11.55 -13.05 8.28
C GLY A 45 -11.24 -13.75 6.95
N ALA A 46 -12.04 -13.53 5.92
CA ALA A 46 -11.82 -14.07 4.59
C ALA A 46 -10.66 -13.34 3.89
N GLY A 47 -9.79 -14.11 3.24
CA GLY A 47 -8.65 -13.60 2.49
C GLY A 47 -7.48 -14.58 2.56
N GLU A 48 -6.51 -14.37 1.67
CA GLU A 48 -5.25 -15.11 1.65
C GLU A 48 -4.12 -14.11 1.87
N ALA A 49 -3.08 -14.53 2.59
CA ALA A 49 -1.87 -13.76 2.81
C ALA A 49 -0.71 -14.41 2.06
N ASP A 50 0.30 -13.62 1.69
CA ASP A 50 1.50 -14.09 1.00
C ASP A 50 1.21 -14.91 -0.28
N VAL A 51 0.17 -14.50 -1.02
CA VAL A 51 -0.17 -15.03 -2.34
C VAL A 51 0.07 -13.98 -3.41
N THR A 52 0.37 -14.44 -4.63
CA THR A 52 0.49 -13.55 -5.78
C THR A 52 -0.87 -12.97 -6.14
N VAL A 53 -0.93 -11.65 -6.33
CA VAL A 53 -2.13 -10.95 -6.80
C VAL A 53 -1.82 -10.16 -8.07
N GLU A 54 -2.83 -9.94 -8.90
CA GLU A 54 -2.68 -9.20 -10.17
C GLU A 54 -3.78 -8.16 -10.31
N PHE A 55 -3.39 -6.91 -10.50
CA PHE A 55 -4.30 -5.79 -10.77
C PHE A 55 -3.54 -4.66 -11.47
N GLY A 56 -4.27 -3.81 -12.22
CA GLY A 56 -3.66 -2.72 -12.98
C GLY A 56 -2.64 -3.19 -14.03
N GLY A 57 -2.75 -4.44 -14.51
CA GLY A 57 -1.79 -5.04 -15.43
C GLY A 57 -0.44 -5.42 -14.81
N VAL A 58 -0.32 -5.36 -13.48
CA VAL A 58 0.90 -5.68 -12.72
C VAL A 58 0.65 -6.87 -11.81
N ARG A 59 1.62 -7.77 -11.76
CA ARG A 59 1.66 -8.90 -10.82
C ARG A 59 2.48 -8.51 -9.61
N PHE A 60 1.92 -8.70 -8.42
CA PHE A 60 2.55 -8.46 -7.13
C PHE A 60 2.88 -9.81 -6.51
N VAL A 61 4.16 -10.17 -6.48
CA VAL A 61 4.63 -11.44 -5.92
C VAL A 61 5.24 -11.17 -4.54
N PRO A 62 4.87 -11.93 -3.49
CA PRO A 62 5.50 -11.81 -2.18
C PRO A 62 7.03 -11.89 -2.26
N GLY A 63 7.71 -10.97 -1.58
CA GLY A 63 9.18 -10.85 -1.58
C GLY A 63 9.75 -9.93 -2.66
N GLU A 64 8.96 -9.48 -3.64
CA GLU A 64 9.37 -8.42 -4.58
C GLU A 64 9.25 -7.02 -3.94
N TYR A 65 9.91 -6.05 -4.56
CA TYR A 65 9.93 -4.66 -4.13
C TYR A 65 8.83 -3.86 -4.82
N LEU A 66 8.09 -3.07 -4.05
CA LEU A 66 7.09 -2.13 -4.55
C LEU A 66 7.58 -0.71 -4.32
N LEU A 67 7.57 0.09 -5.38
CA LEU A 67 7.84 1.53 -5.34
C LEU A 67 6.58 2.27 -5.78
N SER A 68 6.29 3.39 -5.14
CA SER A 68 5.17 4.24 -5.51
C SER A 68 5.50 5.69 -5.26
N ASP A 69 5.07 6.54 -6.19
CA ASP A 69 5.14 8.00 -6.10
C ASP A 69 3.81 8.60 -6.60
N HIS A 70 3.83 9.90 -6.93
CA HIS A 70 2.66 10.60 -7.44
C HIS A 70 2.23 10.07 -8.83
N ASP A 71 3.15 9.60 -9.65
CA ASP A 71 2.89 9.19 -11.03
C ASP A 71 2.39 7.74 -11.11
N GLY A 72 2.94 6.85 -10.28
CA GLY A 72 2.66 5.43 -10.49
C GLY A 72 3.10 4.48 -9.40
N VAL A 73 2.94 3.19 -9.71
CA VAL A 73 3.41 2.06 -8.92
C VAL A 73 4.28 1.20 -9.83
N VAL A 74 5.43 0.77 -9.33
CA VAL A 74 6.36 -0.13 -10.01
C VAL A 74 6.68 -1.30 -9.10
N VAL A 75 6.82 -2.49 -9.68
CA VAL A 75 7.25 -3.70 -8.98
C VAL A 75 8.58 -4.16 -9.56
N SER A 76 9.51 -4.57 -8.70
CA SER A 76 10.85 -5.04 -9.07
C SER A 76 11.23 -6.30 -8.31
N ARG A 77 11.91 -7.22 -9.01
CA ARG A 77 12.49 -8.44 -8.42
C ARG A 77 13.77 -8.20 -7.65
N THR A 78 14.43 -7.09 -7.94
CA THR A 78 15.69 -6.69 -7.29
C THR A 78 15.48 -5.40 -6.52
N PRO A 79 16.29 -5.14 -5.48
CA PRO A 79 16.31 -3.84 -4.84
C PRO A 79 16.47 -2.73 -5.88
N VAL A 80 15.69 -1.67 -5.73
CA VAL A 80 15.79 -0.47 -6.55
C VAL A 80 16.24 0.65 -5.63
N GLU A 81 17.27 1.39 -6.03
CA GLU A 81 17.68 2.59 -5.31
C GLU A 81 16.68 3.70 -5.61
N SER A 82 16.17 4.34 -4.56
CA SER A 82 15.26 5.49 -4.63
C SER A 82 15.98 6.77 -4.27
#